data_AF-A0A2G9USU0-F1
#
_entry.id   AF-A0A2G9USU0-F1
#
_cell.length_a   1.000
_cell.length_b   1.000
_cell.length_c   1.000
_cell.angle_alpha   90.00
_cell.angle_beta   90.00
_cell.angle_gamma   90.00
#
_symmetry.space_group_name_H-M   'P 1'
#
loop_
_entity.id
_entity.type
_entity.pdbx_description
1 polymer ?
#
loop_
_entity_poly.entity_id
_entity_poly.type
_entity_poly.pdbx_seq_one_letter_code
_entity_poly.pdbx_strand_id
1 'polypeptide(L)'
;MYDEKLYKRALCVVLRIHRAKVQKRAMTQSQAGQNDLVSRNGMRVELLNLGASIRSIVVPDREGVMTDIALGFDTVKAYENDRHLIGTTLGRVAGRIRDARYAIDSREYFLAQNDHPHHRNGGAKSPFSKKIWNYTLLEEGNGVVFTVRSHDGEEGYPGNANVQVSYVLTNHNEILVQFSANTDKSTLMNLSSNFYLNLDGIEVRSSTCRQLHEILNRSLATMSTL
;
A
#
# COMPACT_ATOMS: atom_id res chain seq x y z
N MET A 1 23.68 -24.23 2.05
CA MET A 1 24.23 -23.01 2.67
C MET A 1 23.47 -21.83 2.09
N TYR A 2 22.86 -21.01 2.93
CA TYR A 2 22.31 -19.70 2.55
C TYR A 2 23.07 -18.64 3.36
N ASP A 3 23.44 -17.54 2.72
CA ASP A 3 24.28 -16.49 3.33
C ASP A 3 23.42 -15.52 4.17
N GLU A 4 23.93 -15.15 5.33
CA GLU A 4 23.15 -14.70 6.50
C GLU A 4 22.94 -13.17 6.55
N LYS A 5 23.26 -12.45 5.46
CA LYS A 5 23.54 -10.99 5.51
C LYS A 5 22.68 -10.06 4.62
N LEU A 6 21.59 -10.53 4.01
CA LEU A 6 20.96 -9.79 2.88
C LEU A 6 19.49 -9.36 2.98
N TYR A 7 18.92 -9.13 4.17
CA TYR A 7 17.54 -8.61 4.34
C TYR A 7 17.44 -7.18 4.91
N LYS A 8 18.25 -6.25 4.39
CA LYS A 8 18.03 -4.78 4.46
C LYS A 8 17.74 -4.16 3.08
N ARG A 9 17.09 -4.90 2.19
CA ARG A 9 16.66 -4.40 0.87
C ARG A 9 15.38 -3.58 1.00
N ALA A 10 15.53 -2.27 1.20
CA ALA A 10 14.42 -1.33 1.01
C ALA A 10 14.00 -1.35 -0.46
N LEU A 11 12.80 -1.87 -0.75
CA LEU A 11 12.21 -1.74 -2.08
C LEU A 11 11.75 -0.29 -2.24
N CYS A 12 12.40 0.43 -3.16
CA CYS A 12 12.01 1.78 -3.58
C CYS A 12 11.32 1.69 -4.94
N VAL A 13 10.02 2.01 -4.98
CA VAL A 13 9.26 2.15 -6.22
C VAL A 13 9.20 3.64 -6.55
N VAL A 14 9.68 4.00 -7.75
CA VAL A 14 9.76 5.39 -8.24
C VAL A 14 8.77 5.57 -9.39
N LEU A 15 7.57 6.06 -9.10
CA LEU A 15 6.58 6.41 -10.13
C LEU A 15 6.81 7.83 -10.63
N ARG A 16 7.51 7.98 -11.76
CA ARG A 16 7.78 9.27 -12.40
C ARG A 16 6.58 9.78 -13.21
N ILE A 17 5.87 10.78 -12.69
CA ILE A 17 4.94 11.66 -13.44
C ILE A 17 5.59 13.07 -13.45
N HIS A 18 4.97 14.20 -13.89
CA HIS A 18 5.66 15.53 -13.97
C HIS A 18 5.00 16.73 -13.21
N ARG A 19 5.69 17.30 -12.18
CA ARG A 19 5.51 18.62 -11.47
C ARG A 19 4.20 19.02 -10.64
N ALA A 20 4.17 19.30 -9.28
CA ALA A 20 2.84 19.57 -8.52
C ALA A 20 2.45 20.39 -7.15
N LYS A 21 2.27 21.72 -6.90
CA LYS A 21 2.46 22.46 -5.56
C LYS A 21 1.67 22.15 -4.21
N VAL A 22 2.38 22.00 -3.05
CA VAL A 22 1.95 21.59 -1.63
C VAL A 22 0.82 22.39 -0.92
N GLN A 23 -0.09 21.68 -0.21
CA GLN A 23 -0.86 22.14 0.99
C GLN A 23 -1.10 20.97 2.00
N LYS A 24 -1.58 21.25 3.24
CA LYS A 24 -1.83 20.26 4.32
C LYS A 24 -3.23 20.39 4.95
N ARG A 25 -3.84 19.25 5.34
CA ARG A 25 -4.91 19.08 6.34
C ARG A 25 -4.57 17.88 7.25
N ALA A 26 -5.16 17.81 8.44
CA ALA A 26 -4.90 16.73 9.41
C ALA A 26 -6.16 16.36 10.21
N MET A 27 -6.22 15.11 10.69
CA MET A 27 -7.23 14.60 11.63
C MET A 27 -6.55 13.80 12.75
N THR A 28 -7.28 13.45 13.81
CA THR A 28 -6.71 12.85 15.02
C THR A 28 -6.23 11.40 14.84
N GLN A 29 -5.10 11.07 15.47
CA GLN A 29 -4.35 9.83 15.24
C GLN A 29 -5.08 8.52 15.62
N SER A 30 -6.15 8.58 16.42
CA SER A 30 -6.93 7.41 16.86
C SER A 30 -8.00 6.95 15.86
N GLN A 31 -8.15 7.63 14.72
CA GLN A 31 -9.15 7.32 13.69
C GLN A 31 -8.51 7.30 12.29
N ALA A 32 -9.32 6.98 11.28
CA ALA A 32 -8.89 6.99 9.88
C ALA A 32 -8.70 8.43 9.38
N GLY A 33 -7.44 8.86 9.27
CA GLY A 33 -7.01 10.17 8.78
C GLY A 33 -6.63 10.14 7.31
N GLN A 34 -6.98 11.22 6.61
CA GLN A 34 -6.49 11.53 5.26
C GLN A 34 -5.33 12.54 5.33
N ASN A 35 -4.34 12.35 4.47
CA ASN A 35 -3.20 13.24 4.27
C ASN A 35 -3.04 13.52 2.78
N ASP A 36 -3.00 14.79 2.39
CA ASP A 36 -2.86 15.19 1.00
C ASP A 36 -1.42 15.65 0.71
N LEU A 37 -0.81 15.12 -0.33
CA LEU A 37 0.53 15.49 -0.82
C LEU A 37 0.45 16.13 -2.19
N VAL A 38 1.32 17.12 -2.42
CA VAL A 38 1.36 17.89 -3.66
C VAL A 38 2.80 18.44 -3.86
N SER A 39 3.55 17.97 -4.86
CA SER A 39 4.71 18.61 -5.57
C SER A 39 5.07 20.13 -5.61
N ARG A 40 5.29 20.67 -6.84
CA ARG A 40 5.46 22.13 -7.20
C ARG A 40 4.60 22.83 -8.30
N ASN A 41 3.84 22.16 -9.20
CA ASN A 41 3.08 22.73 -10.35
C ASN A 41 1.73 22.01 -10.83
N GLY A 42 0.77 21.48 -10.02
CA GLY A 42 -0.21 20.45 -10.50
C GLY A 42 -0.67 19.27 -9.56
N MET A 43 -0.24 18.03 -9.85
CA MET A 43 -0.61 16.71 -9.23
C MET A 43 -0.81 16.57 -7.70
N ARG A 44 -1.85 15.83 -7.32
CA ARG A 44 -2.17 15.52 -5.91
C ARG A 44 -2.07 14.02 -5.67
N VAL A 45 -1.61 13.62 -4.48
CA VAL A 45 -1.68 12.25 -3.98
C VAL A 45 -2.40 12.28 -2.64
N GLU A 46 -3.57 11.65 -2.53
CA GLU A 46 -4.29 11.52 -1.26
C GLU A 46 -3.93 10.17 -0.62
N LEU A 47 -3.60 10.18 0.67
CA LEU A 47 -3.15 9.02 1.43
C LEU A 47 -4.05 8.80 2.66
N LEU A 48 -4.44 7.55 2.92
CA LEU A 48 -5.18 7.15 4.13
C LEU A 48 -4.26 6.39 5.09
N ASN A 49 -4.33 6.68 6.38
CA ASN A 49 -3.60 5.89 7.39
C ASN A 49 -4.20 4.48 7.60
N LEU A 50 -5.46 4.25 7.23
CA LEU A 50 -6.02 2.91 7.06
C LEU A 50 -5.26 2.20 5.93
N GLY A 51 -4.56 1.12 6.27
CA GLY A 51 -3.76 0.34 5.34
C GLY A 51 -2.51 1.05 4.79
N ALA A 52 -2.18 2.26 5.26
CA ALA A 52 -1.20 3.16 4.63
C ALA A 52 -1.41 3.23 3.10
N SER A 53 -2.62 3.61 2.70
CA SER A 53 -3.17 3.42 1.37
C SER A 53 -3.08 4.66 0.49
N ILE A 54 -2.75 4.49 -0.79
CA ILE A 54 -3.02 5.50 -1.81
C ILE A 54 -4.53 5.51 -2.11
N ARG A 55 -5.17 6.68 -2.04
CA ARG A 55 -6.60 6.89 -2.34
C ARG A 55 -6.86 7.48 -3.74
N SER A 56 -5.94 8.30 -4.23
CA SER A 56 -6.14 9.24 -5.34
C SER A 56 -4.76 9.68 -5.84
N ILE A 57 -4.60 9.75 -7.16
CA ILE A 57 -3.41 10.31 -7.82
C ILE A 57 -3.91 11.17 -8.97
N VAL A 58 -4.16 12.45 -8.70
CA VAL A 58 -4.60 13.43 -9.71
C VAL A 58 -3.38 13.99 -10.41
N VAL A 59 -3.28 13.96 -11.74
CA VAL A 59 -2.09 14.37 -12.52
C VAL A 59 -2.45 15.26 -13.70
N PRO A 60 -1.59 16.21 -14.12
CA PRO A 60 -1.79 16.95 -15.36
C PRO A 60 -1.44 16.08 -16.57
N ASP A 61 -2.24 16.17 -17.63
CA ASP A 61 -1.94 15.62 -18.95
C ASP A 61 -1.05 16.57 -19.80
N ARG A 62 -1.07 16.44 -21.13
CA ARG A 62 -0.31 17.29 -22.06
C ARG A 62 -0.91 18.69 -22.25
N GLU A 63 -2.21 18.85 -22.03
CA GLU A 63 -2.94 20.12 -22.18
C GLU A 63 -3.09 20.84 -20.82
N GLY A 64 -2.78 20.15 -19.72
CA GLY A 64 -2.88 20.63 -18.35
C GLY A 64 -4.17 20.22 -17.63
N VAL A 65 -4.97 19.33 -18.24
CA VAL A 65 -6.18 18.77 -17.64
C VAL A 65 -5.78 17.88 -16.46
N MET A 66 -6.41 18.08 -15.31
CA MET A 66 -6.08 17.38 -14.07
C MET A 66 -6.97 16.13 -13.90
N THR A 67 -6.42 14.95 -14.18
CA THR A 67 -7.14 13.66 -14.19
C THR A 67 -6.71 12.78 -13.02
N ASP A 68 -7.66 12.20 -12.27
CA ASP A 68 -7.35 11.15 -11.28
C ASP A 68 -7.12 9.82 -11.99
N ILE A 69 -5.91 9.29 -11.84
CA ILE A 69 -5.48 8.03 -12.45
C ILE A 69 -5.45 6.86 -11.47
N ALA A 70 -5.70 7.06 -10.16
CA ALA A 70 -5.65 5.97 -9.18
C ALA A 70 -7.03 5.41 -8.84
N LEU A 71 -7.17 4.09 -8.95
CA LEU A 71 -8.39 3.41 -8.50
C LEU A 71 -8.51 3.51 -6.97
N GLY A 72 -9.66 4.00 -6.49
CA GLY A 72 -9.92 4.19 -5.06
C GLY A 72 -11.40 4.42 -4.75
N PHE A 73 -11.72 4.43 -3.45
CA PHE A 73 -13.07 4.69 -2.94
C PHE A 73 -13.21 6.09 -2.34
N ASP A 74 -14.45 6.60 -2.27
CA ASP A 74 -14.72 7.92 -1.68
C ASP A 74 -14.90 7.97 -0.16
N THR A 75 -15.01 6.82 0.50
CA THR A 75 -15.18 6.75 1.95
C THR A 75 -14.26 5.72 2.59
N VAL A 76 -13.77 6.03 3.79
CA VAL A 76 -13.05 5.08 4.66
C VAL A 76 -13.84 3.78 4.83
N LYS A 77 -15.17 3.88 4.97
CA LYS A 77 -16.03 2.70 5.20
C LYS A 77 -16.01 1.72 4.02
N ALA A 78 -15.78 2.20 2.81
CA ALA A 78 -15.59 1.33 1.66
C ALA A 78 -14.21 0.63 1.69
N TYR A 79 -13.13 1.31 2.06
CA TYR A 79 -11.82 0.68 2.31
C TYR A 79 -11.85 -0.36 3.45
N GLU A 80 -12.62 -0.12 4.52
CA GLU A 80 -12.85 -1.12 5.57
C GLU A 80 -13.51 -2.39 5.01
N ASN A 81 -14.54 -2.23 4.17
CA ASN A 81 -15.31 -3.33 3.58
C ASN A 81 -14.64 -4.00 2.37
N ASP A 82 -13.62 -3.37 1.76
CA ASP A 82 -12.99 -3.84 0.52
C ASP A 82 -12.35 -5.24 0.65
N ARG A 83 -12.49 -6.05 -0.40
CA ARG A 83 -11.91 -7.40 -0.51
C ARG A 83 -10.76 -7.48 -1.51
N HIS A 84 -10.55 -6.47 -2.35
CA HIS A 84 -9.47 -6.44 -3.34
C HIS A 84 -8.18 -5.79 -2.81
N LEU A 85 -8.27 -5.07 -1.68
CA LEU A 85 -7.18 -4.37 -0.98
C LEU A 85 -6.63 -3.19 -1.78
N ILE A 86 -7.50 -2.48 -2.50
CA ILE A 86 -7.17 -1.40 -3.43
C ILE A 86 -6.42 -0.27 -2.71
N GLY A 87 -5.29 0.15 -3.26
CA GLY A 87 -4.46 1.24 -2.73
C GLY A 87 -3.60 0.89 -1.51
N THR A 88 -3.94 -0.19 -0.79
CA THR A 88 -3.36 -0.52 0.53
C THR A 88 -1.94 -1.10 0.48
N THR A 89 -1.22 -1.00 1.59
CA THR A 89 0.02 -1.73 1.85
C THR A 89 -0.27 -3.19 2.24
N LEU A 90 0.37 -4.12 1.55
CA LEU A 90 0.30 -5.56 1.78
C LEU A 90 1.50 -6.04 2.61
N GLY A 91 1.25 -6.85 3.64
CA GLY A 91 2.28 -7.43 4.51
C GLY A 91 1.70 -8.22 5.69
N ARG A 92 2.49 -9.06 6.38
CA ARG A 92 3.95 -9.21 6.29
C ARG A 92 4.48 -9.80 4.98
N VAL A 93 3.69 -10.62 4.27
CA VAL A 93 4.06 -11.16 2.95
C VAL A 93 2.96 -10.87 1.93
N ALA A 94 3.25 -9.96 1.00
CA ALA A 94 2.47 -9.74 -0.21
C ALA A 94 2.58 -10.95 -1.15
N GLY A 95 1.49 -11.24 -1.89
CA GLY A 95 1.41 -12.41 -2.77
C GLY A 95 0.87 -13.63 -2.03
N ARG A 96 1.39 -14.83 -2.34
CA ARG A 96 0.93 -16.11 -1.82
C ARG A 96 2.06 -16.94 -1.21
N ILE A 97 1.78 -17.60 -0.08
CA ILE A 97 2.60 -18.67 0.49
C ILE A 97 1.85 -19.99 0.28
N ARG A 98 2.51 -20.93 -0.41
CA ARG A 98 1.95 -22.25 -0.74
C ARG A 98 1.57 -23.02 0.53
N ASP A 99 0.46 -23.73 0.46
CA ASP A 99 -0.13 -24.57 1.53
C ASP A 99 -0.29 -23.88 2.91
N ALA A 100 -0.21 -22.54 2.94
CA ALA A 100 -0.12 -21.71 4.14
C ALA A 100 0.98 -22.12 5.13
N ARG A 101 2.10 -22.66 4.66
CA ARG A 101 3.25 -23.00 5.52
C ARG A 101 4.59 -22.68 4.89
N TYR A 102 5.60 -22.52 5.76
CA TYR A 102 6.99 -22.30 5.40
C TYR A 102 7.89 -22.79 6.54
N ALA A 103 9.20 -22.83 6.33
CA ALA A 103 10.17 -23.12 7.37
C ALA A 103 11.24 -22.03 7.45
N ILE A 104 11.72 -21.77 8.66
CA ILE A 104 12.92 -20.98 8.96
C ILE A 104 13.77 -21.84 9.90
N ASP A 105 15.05 -22.00 9.61
CA ASP A 105 16.01 -22.76 10.43
C ASP A 105 15.51 -24.17 10.80
N SER A 106 14.94 -24.87 9.81
CA SER A 106 14.28 -26.19 9.90
C SER A 106 13.04 -26.27 10.79
N ARG A 107 12.57 -25.16 11.37
CA ARG A 107 11.30 -25.08 12.11
C ARG A 107 10.16 -24.71 11.15
N GLU A 108 9.13 -25.54 11.08
CA GLU A 108 7.90 -25.22 10.35
C GLU A 108 7.06 -24.14 11.07
N TYR A 109 6.40 -23.31 10.27
CA TYR A 109 5.44 -22.29 10.66
C TYR A 109 4.17 -22.42 9.81
N PHE A 110 3.02 -22.38 10.47
CA PHE A 110 1.70 -22.50 9.85
C PHE A 110 0.95 -21.17 9.94
N LEU A 111 0.32 -20.78 8.84
CA LEU A 111 -0.42 -19.53 8.65
C LEU A 111 -1.91 -19.83 8.39
N ALA A 112 -2.75 -18.79 8.43
CA ALA A 112 -4.15 -18.94 8.02
C ALA A 112 -4.27 -19.24 6.52
N GLN A 113 -5.01 -20.29 6.14
CA GLN A 113 -5.38 -20.59 4.74
C GLN A 113 -6.49 -19.66 4.23
N ASN A 114 -6.23 -18.34 4.21
CA ASN A 114 -7.19 -17.32 3.80
C ASN A 114 -7.42 -17.23 2.28
N ASP A 115 -6.75 -18.08 1.49
CA ASP A 115 -6.91 -18.23 0.04
C ASP A 115 -6.69 -19.70 -0.34
N HIS A 116 -7.55 -20.56 0.22
CA HIS A 116 -7.35 -22.03 0.34
C HIS A 116 -6.87 -22.71 -0.96
N PRO A 117 -5.82 -23.55 -0.91
CA PRO A 117 -5.12 -24.04 0.29
C PRO A 117 -3.97 -23.12 0.75
N HIS A 118 -3.88 -21.90 0.21
CA HIS A 118 -2.75 -21.00 0.41
C HIS A 118 -3.03 -19.91 1.45
N HIS A 119 -1.94 -19.28 1.92
CA HIS A 119 -2.00 -18.00 2.63
C HIS A 119 -1.74 -16.86 1.65
N ARG A 120 -2.46 -15.74 1.78
CA ARG A 120 -2.37 -14.58 0.88
C ARG A 120 -2.27 -13.25 1.62
N ASN A 121 -1.42 -12.37 1.12
CA ASN A 121 -1.32 -10.94 1.50
C ASN A 121 -1.19 -10.65 3.02
N GLY A 122 -0.56 -11.56 3.76
CA GLY A 122 -0.30 -11.41 5.20
C GLY A 122 -1.43 -11.87 6.13
N GLY A 123 -2.60 -12.26 5.61
CA GLY A 123 -3.66 -12.90 6.41
C GLY A 123 -5.05 -12.28 6.29
N ALA A 124 -5.88 -12.48 7.32
CA ALA A 124 -7.30 -12.12 7.34
C ALA A 124 -7.85 -11.65 8.71
N LYS A 125 -7.11 -11.83 9.81
CA LYS A 125 -7.47 -11.36 11.15
C LYS A 125 -6.93 -9.96 11.44
N SER A 126 -5.72 -9.67 11.00
CA SER A 126 -5.05 -8.38 11.19
C SER A 126 -4.02 -8.04 10.07
N PRO A 127 -4.34 -8.25 8.78
CA PRO A 127 -3.43 -7.92 7.69
C PRO A 127 -3.15 -6.42 7.64
N PHE A 128 -1.97 -6.03 7.18
CA PHE A 128 -1.50 -4.64 7.21
C PHE A 128 -2.41 -3.66 6.47
N SER A 129 -3.12 -4.14 5.44
CA SER A 129 -4.12 -3.40 4.65
C SER A 129 -5.38 -3.02 5.42
N LYS A 130 -5.63 -3.60 6.60
CA LYS A 130 -6.80 -3.34 7.45
C LYS A 130 -6.47 -2.72 8.80
N LYS A 131 -5.19 -2.50 9.10
CA LYS A 131 -4.76 -1.77 10.30
C LYS A 131 -4.86 -0.25 10.09
N ILE A 132 -5.15 0.49 11.16
CA ILE A 132 -4.84 1.93 11.23
C ILE A 132 -3.34 2.06 11.52
N TRP A 133 -2.61 2.76 10.67
CA TRP A 133 -1.20 3.06 10.87
C TRP A 133 -1.05 4.40 11.62
N ASN A 134 -0.02 4.50 12.45
CA ASN A 134 0.45 5.80 12.93
C ASN A 134 1.11 6.54 11.76
N TYR A 135 1.14 7.87 11.79
CA TYR A 135 1.80 8.64 10.73
C TYR A 135 2.47 9.92 11.23
N THR A 136 3.55 10.28 10.53
CA THR A 136 4.30 11.53 10.72
C THR A 136 4.47 12.20 9.36
N LEU A 137 4.20 13.50 9.28
CA LEU A 137 4.48 14.30 8.08
C LEU A 137 5.97 14.67 8.05
N LEU A 138 6.60 14.65 6.88
CA LEU A 138 7.93 15.22 6.71
C LEU A 138 7.90 16.74 6.88
N GLU A 139 9.02 17.31 7.32
CA GLU A 139 9.14 18.74 7.67
C GLU A 139 8.93 19.63 6.44
N GLU A 140 9.49 19.23 5.30
CA GLU A 140 9.32 19.84 3.98
C GLU A 140 7.88 19.75 3.45
N GLY A 141 7.04 18.95 4.10
CA GLY A 141 5.62 18.77 3.76
C GLY A 141 5.33 18.02 2.47
N ASN A 142 6.35 17.49 1.81
CA ASN A 142 6.28 16.75 0.55
C ASN A 142 6.08 15.23 0.74
N GLY A 143 6.00 14.72 1.98
CA GLY A 143 5.88 13.29 2.24
C GLY A 143 5.24 12.94 3.58
N VAL A 144 4.81 11.69 3.68
CA VAL A 144 4.24 11.06 4.88
C VAL A 144 4.96 9.76 5.17
N VAL A 145 5.28 9.52 6.43
CA VAL A 145 5.85 8.28 6.94
C VAL A 145 4.79 7.59 7.79
N PHE A 146 4.26 6.47 7.30
CA PHE A 146 3.35 5.60 8.07
C PHE A 146 4.15 4.54 8.83
N THR A 147 3.74 4.22 10.06
CA THR A 147 4.32 3.13 10.86
C THR A 147 3.23 2.25 11.49
N VAL A 148 3.50 0.95 11.58
CA VAL A 148 2.65 -0.04 12.24
C VAL A 148 3.49 -1.09 12.95
N ARG A 149 2.95 -1.64 14.05
CA ARG A 149 3.54 -2.80 14.72
C ARG A 149 2.76 -4.07 14.38
N SER A 150 3.50 -5.14 14.19
CA SER A 150 3.03 -6.52 14.12
C SER A 150 3.64 -7.26 15.31
N HIS A 151 2.83 -7.95 16.10
CA HIS A 151 3.32 -8.67 17.29
C HIS A 151 3.85 -10.06 16.95
N ASP A 152 4.66 -10.63 17.85
CA ASP A 152 5.13 -12.03 17.74
C ASP A 152 3.94 -13.00 17.67
N GLY A 153 3.92 -13.87 16.67
CA GLY A 153 2.81 -14.80 16.38
C GLY A 153 1.62 -14.18 15.64
N GLU A 154 1.62 -12.87 15.35
CA GLU A 154 0.54 -12.22 14.60
C GLU A 154 0.41 -12.83 13.20
N GLU A 155 -0.81 -13.26 12.85
CA GLU A 155 -1.13 -14.02 11.62
C GLU A 155 -0.32 -15.32 11.41
N GLY A 156 0.42 -15.78 12.44
CA GLY A 156 1.32 -16.94 12.41
C GLY A 156 2.78 -16.62 12.08
N TYR A 157 3.17 -15.34 12.01
CA TYR A 157 4.55 -14.94 11.75
C TYR A 157 5.36 -14.72 13.04
N PRO A 158 6.58 -15.26 13.18
CA PRO A 158 7.43 -15.08 14.36
C PRO A 158 8.00 -13.67 14.46
N GLY A 159 8.34 -13.27 15.68
CA GLY A 159 8.96 -11.99 16.01
C GLY A 159 8.01 -10.81 15.98
N ASN A 160 8.28 -9.80 16.80
CA ASN A 160 7.71 -8.47 16.59
C ASN A 160 8.33 -7.89 15.32
N ALA A 161 7.51 -7.23 14.51
CA ALA A 161 7.97 -6.40 13.40
C ALA A 161 7.47 -4.96 13.58
N ASN A 162 8.37 -3.99 13.59
CA ASN A 162 8.02 -2.59 13.40
C ASN A 162 8.22 -2.29 11.91
N VAL A 163 7.13 -1.92 11.22
CA VAL A 163 7.09 -1.76 9.77
C VAL A 163 6.72 -0.34 9.41
N GLN A 164 7.33 0.16 8.34
CA GLN A 164 7.21 1.52 7.86
C GLN A 164 7.02 1.53 6.34
N VAL A 165 6.16 2.43 5.86
CA VAL A 165 6.14 2.86 4.46
C VAL A 165 6.19 4.39 4.43
N SER A 166 7.11 4.94 3.65
CA SER A 166 7.13 6.35 3.32
C SER A 166 6.63 6.58 1.90
N TYR A 167 5.81 7.62 1.75
CA TYR A 167 5.37 8.17 0.48
C TYR A 167 5.93 9.58 0.39
N VAL A 168 6.85 9.83 -0.56
CA VAL A 168 7.45 11.15 -0.78
C VAL A 168 7.22 11.57 -2.22
N LEU A 169 6.63 12.75 -2.41
CA LEU A 169 6.28 13.30 -3.71
C LEU A 169 7.35 14.35 -4.10
N THR A 170 8.29 13.98 -4.97
CA THR A 170 9.45 14.84 -5.32
C THR A 170 9.01 16.01 -6.19
N ASN A 171 9.77 17.12 -6.23
CA ASN A 171 9.48 18.29 -7.09
C ASN A 171 9.25 17.95 -8.58
N HIS A 172 9.72 16.78 -9.02
CA HIS A 172 9.54 16.26 -10.37
C HIS A 172 8.23 15.50 -10.59
N ASN A 173 7.37 15.30 -9.58
CA ASN A 173 6.24 14.33 -9.49
C ASN A 173 6.66 12.86 -9.51
N GLU A 174 7.75 12.55 -8.86
CA GLU A 174 8.07 11.16 -8.57
C GLU A 174 7.38 10.80 -7.26
N ILE A 175 6.45 9.83 -7.28
CA ILE A 175 6.04 9.18 -6.01
C ILE A 175 7.13 8.18 -5.68
N LEU A 176 7.92 8.48 -4.65
CA LEU A 176 8.82 7.53 -4.02
C LEU A 176 8.01 6.75 -2.97
N VAL A 177 7.84 5.45 -3.19
CA VAL A 177 7.30 4.53 -2.18
C VAL A 177 8.45 3.69 -1.66
N GLN A 178 8.82 3.87 -0.39
CA GLN A 178 9.92 3.13 0.24
C GLN A 178 9.43 2.39 1.48
N PHE A 179 9.68 1.08 1.50
CA PHE A 179 9.37 0.23 2.65
C PHE A 179 10.61 0.03 3.54
N SER A 180 10.41 -0.01 4.85
CA SER A 180 11.41 -0.48 5.81
C SER A 180 10.76 -1.33 6.92
N ALA A 181 11.54 -2.23 7.51
CA ALA A 181 11.10 -3.07 8.62
C ALA A 181 12.28 -3.38 9.56
N ASN A 182 11.98 -3.53 10.85
CA ASN A 182 12.91 -4.04 11.86
C ASN A 182 12.22 -5.13 12.68
N THR A 183 12.91 -6.25 12.93
CA THR A 183 12.36 -7.47 13.51
C THR A 183 13.26 -8.03 14.61
N ASP A 184 12.66 -8.56 15.69
CA ASP A 184 13.42 -9.13 16.83
C ASP A 184 13.72 -10.64 16.71
N LYS A 185 13.21 -11.30 15.65
CA LYS A 185 13.48 -12.69 15.27
C LYS A 185 13.53 -12.83 13.75
N SER A 186 14.15 -13.91 13.26
CA SER A 186 14.05 -14.35 11.87
C SER A 186 12.58 -14.56 11.48
N THR A 187 12.12 -13.90 10.41
CA THR A 187 10.73 -13.94 9.93
C THR A 187 10.69 -13.64 8.43
N LEU A 188 9.63 -14.07 7.74
CA LEU A 188 9.37 -13.61 6.37
C LEU A 188 8.90 -12.15 6.36
N MET A 189 9.42 -11.37 5.42
CA MET A 189 9.01 -10.00 5.14
C MET A 189 9.09 -9.73 3.63
N ASN A 190 7.95 -9.43 3.02
CA ASN A 190 7.81 -9.03 1.62
C ASN A 190 6.67 -8.01 1.52
N LEU A 191 7.01 -6.74 1.31
CA LEU A 191 6.07 -5.62 1.38
C LEU A 191 5.83 -5.05 -0.03
N SER A 192 4.59 -4.66 -0.29
CA SER A 192 4.19 -3.96 -1.52
C SER A 192 3.01 -3.04 -1.26
N SER A 193 2.75 -2.10 -2.16
CA SER A 193 1.50 -1.34 -2.21
C SER A 193 0.65 -1.84 -3.39
N ASN A 194 -0.67 -1.84 -3.23
CA ASN A 194 -1.64 -2.47 -4.12
C ASN A 194 -2.58 -1.44 -4.76
N PHE A 195 -2.03 -0.30 -5.14
CA PHE A 195 -2.72 0.70 -5.97
C PHE A 195 -2.83 0.20 -7.42
N TYR A 196 -3.89 0.61 -8.10
CA TYR A 196 -4.11 0.34 -9.52
C TYR A 196 -4.20 1.68 -10.25
N LEU A 197 -3.65 1.75 -11.46
CA LEU A 197 -3.65 2.96 -12.27
C LEU A 197 -4.46 2.75 -13.56
N ASN A 198 -5.25 3.74 -13.94
CA ASN A 198 -5.74 3.91 -15.31
C ASN A 198 -5.31 5.30 -15.81
N LEU A 199 -4.46 5.36 -16.84
CA LEU A 199 -3.90 6.63 -17.32
C LEU A 199 -4.93 7.47 -18.10
N ASP A 200 -5.96 6.84 -18.65
CA ASP A 200 -7.11 7.52 -19.26
C ASP A 200 -8.07 8.12 -18.19
N GLY A 201 -7.82 7.81 -16.90
CA GLY A 201 -8.55 8.34 -15.76
C GLY A 201 -9.58 7.40 -15.14
N ILE A 202 -10.08 7.78 -13.96
CA ILE A 202 -11.12 7.07 -13.22
C ILE A 202 -12.43 7.88 -13.30
N GLU A 203 -13.27 7.56 -14.29
CA GLU A 203 -14.57 8.23 -14.48
C GLU A 203 -15.53 8.06 -13.29
N VAL A 204 -15.42 6.95 -12.55
CA VAL A 204 -16.30 6.61 -11.43
C VAL A 204 -15.49 6.08 -10.25
N ARG A 205 -15.30 6.94 -9.23
CA ARG A 205 -15.04 6.47 -7.86
C ARG A 205 -16.34 5.89 -7.31
N SER A 206 -16.37 4.59 -7.03
CA SER A 206 -17.58 3.91 -6.54
C SER A 206 -17.54 3.71 -5.02
N SER A 207 -18.70 3.81 -4.38
CA SER A 207 -18.90 3.35 -3.00
C SER A 207 -19.02 1.83 -2.88
N THR A 208 -19.12 1.10 -4.01
CA THR A 208 -19.36 -0.36 -4.02
C THR A 208 -18.27 -1.15 -4.74
N CYS A 209 -17.79 -2.19 -4.06
CA CYS A 209 -16.74 -3.11 -4.50
C CYS A 209 -17.00 -3.77 -5.88
N ARG A 210 -18.27 -3.91 -6.29
CA ARG A 210 -18.66 -4.62 -7.52
C ARG A 210 -18.26 -3.86 -8.80
N GLN A 211 -18.51 -2.55 -8.86
CA GLN A 211 -18.17 -1.74 -10.05
C GLN A 211 -16.66 -1.63 -10.24
N LEU A 212 -15.90 -1.52 -9.15
CA LEU A 212 -14.43 -1.52 -9.20
C LEU A 212 -13.88 -2.89 -9.67
N HIS A 213 -14.55 -4.00 -9.34
CA HIS A 213 -14.20 -5.32 -9.88
C HIS A 213 -14.43 -5.41 -11.40
N GLU A 214 -15.50 -4.81 -11.93
CA GLU A 214 -15.72 -4.71 -13.38
C GLU A 214 -14.64 -3.86 -14.07
N ILE A 215 -14.23 -2.74 -13.47
CA ILE A 215 -13.11 -1.92 -13.97
C ILE A 215 -11.81 -2.72 -13.96
N LEU A 216 -11.46 -3.37 -12.84
CA LEU A 216 -10.27 -4.21 -12.72
C LEU A 216 -10.25 -5.34 -13.77
N ASN A 217 -11.39 -6.02 -14.00
CA ASN A 217 -11.47 -7.07 -15.00
C ASN A 217 -11.30 -6.53 -16.43
N ARG A 218 -11.83 -5.34 -16.74
CA ARG A 218 -11.63 -4.68 -18.05
C ARG A 218 -10.16 -4.28 -18.26
N SER A 219 -9.53 -3.64 -17.28
CA SER A 219 -8.11 -3.26 -17.34
C SER A 219 -7.16 -4.45 -17.40
N LEU A 220 -7.50 -5.58 -16.75
CA LEU A 220 -6.72 -6.81 -16.87
C LEU A 220 -6.92 -7.50 -18.24
N ALA A 221 -8.13 -7.44 -18.80
CA ALA A 221 -8.41 -7.99 -20.12
C ALA A 221 -7.61 -7.25 -21.22
N THR A 222 -7.54 -5.92 -21.19
CA THR A 222 -6.75 -5.14 -22.17
C THR A 222 -5.24 -5.35 -22.05
N MET A 223 -4.72 -5.71 -20.86
CA MET A 223 -3.32 -6.12 -20.69
C MET A 223 -3.03 -7.57 -21.12
N SER A 224 -4.06 -8.38 -21.43
CA SER A 224 -3.89 -9.77 -21.90
C SER A 224 -3.86 -9.90 -23.44
N THR A 225 -3.85 -8.78 -24.15
CA THR A 225 -3.92 -8.68 -25.63
C THR A 225 -2.78 -7.85 -26.23
N LEU A 226 -1.62 -7.79 -25.55
CA LEU A 226 -0.36 -7.15 -25.98
C LEU A 226 0.82 -8.10 -25.76
#